data_AF-A0A0F9Q894-F1
#
_entry.id   AF-A0A0F9Q894-F1
#
_cell.length_a   1.000
_cell.length_b   1.000
_cell.length_c   1.000
_cell.angle_alpha   90.00
_cell.angle_beta   90.00
_cell.angle_gamma   90.00
#
_symmetry.space_group_name_H-M   'P 1'
#
loop_
_entity.id
_entity.type
_entity.pdbx_description
1 polymer ?
#
loop_
_entity_poly.entity_id
_entity_poly.type
_entity_poly.pdbx_seq_one_letter_code
_entity_poly.pdbx_strand_id
1 'polypeptide(L)'
;MTFEELDELFLSPTIKPTFERVHVILALYMFDQNREGMGRYRLQKELLIGEGTARSLIKKLNEKIKFITVLDKKIRKGHVLTKVGIEYLKGIKSMIPVIREVETSVLKELIIEAEENYSFFCVIKNAFHNITNGVSQRDAAIKVNGSGATCLVFNGKNLIFPSKSHSKIVSENESMTLSKDLSVYFESILSEEKIKLEENDVLAIGAGKSPQRARLATLNAALTLL
;
A
#
# COMPACT_ATOMS: atom_id res chain seq x y z
N MET A 1 7.78 10.99 7.03
CA MET A 1 6.47 11.56 7.41
C MET A 1 5.96 10.71 8.56
N THR A 2 5.54 11.29 9.68
CA THR A 2 4.91 10.50 10.74
C THR A 2 3.39 10.45 10.49
N PHE A 3 2.73 9.34 10.85
CA PHE A 3 1.27 9.17 10.65
C PHE A 3 0.46 9.69 11.86
N GLU A 4 1.02 10.63 12.62
CA GLU A 4 0.46 11.12 13.89
C GLU A 4 -0.91 11.77 13.71
N GLU A 5 -1.18 12.43 12.58
CA GLU A 5 -2.49 13.02 12.29
C GLU A 5 -3.60 11.96 12.21
N LEU A 6 -3.25 10.69 11.99
CA LEU A 6 -4.23 9.60 11.97
C LEU A 6 -4.52 9.05 13.36
N ASP A 7 -3.73 9.36 14.39
CA ASP A 7 -3.88 8.75 15.71
C ASP A 7 -5.22 9.09 16.36
N GLU A 8 -5.76 10.28 16.10
CA GLU A 8 -7.10 10.69 16.55
C GLU A 8 -8.20 9.74 16.02
N LEU A 9 -7.98 9.11 14.85
CA LEU A 9 -8.93 8.14 14.31
C LEU A 9 -9.04 6.89 15.18
N PHE A 10 -7.99 6.52 15.90
CA PHE A 10 -7.93 5.30 16.71
C PHE A 10 -8.34 5.52 18.17
N LEU A 11 -8.44 6.77 18.60
CA LEU A 11 -8.96 7.11 19.92
C LEU A 11 -10.45 6.76 20.03
N SER A 12 -10.80 6.06 21.11
CA SER A 12 -12.17 5.73 21.47
C SER A 12 -12.28 5.55 22.99
N PRO A 13 -13.26 6.20 23.65
CA PRO A 13 -13.46 6.05 25.10
C PRO A 13 -14.06 4.70 25.50
N THR A 14 -14.57 3.92 24.54
CA THR A 14 -15.24 2.63 24.80
C THR A 14 -14.59 1.49 24.04
N ILE A 15 -14.84 1.39 22.74
CA ILE A 15 -14.38 0.28 21.89
C ILE A 15 -13.42 0.83 20.84
N LYS A 16 -12.21 0.29 20.78
CA LYS A 16 -11.23 0.65 19.75
C LYS A 16 -11.82 0.37 18.35
N PRO A 17 -11.58 1.26 17.37
CA PRO A 17 -12.01 1.00 16.00
C PRO A 17 -11.45 -0.32 15.46
N THR A 18 -12.25 -1.04 14.68
CA THR A 18 -11.87 -2.33 14.07
C THR A 18 -11.23 -2.20 12.69
N PHE A 19 -10.90 -0.97 12.29
CA PHE A 19 -10.06 -0.71 11.12
C PHE A 19 -8.64 -0.37 11.58
N GLU A 20 -7.73 -0.40 10.63
CA GLU A 20 -6.28 -0.23 10.81
C GLU A 20 -5.80 0.92 9.92
N ARG A 21 -4.57 1.40 10.13
CA ARG A 21 -3.98 2.50 9.33
C ARG A 21 -4.01 2.23 7.82
N VAL A 22 -3.77 0.99 7.40
CA VAL A 22 -3.87 0.60 5.98
C VAL A 22 -5.25 0.89 5.37
N HIS A 23 -6.33 0.67 6.14
CA HIS A 23 -7.69 0.92 5.67
C HIS A 23 -7.95 2.41 5.49
N VAL A 24 -7.40 3.24 6.39
CA VAL A 24 -7.47 4.69 6.31
C VAL A 24 -6.74 5.19 5.07
N ILE A 25 -5.48 4.78 4.89
CA ILE A 25 -4.64 5.25 3.79
C ILE A 25 -5.20 4.78 2.45
N LEU A 26 -5.60 3.51 2.35
CA LEU A 26 -6.22 2.99 1.13
C LEU A 26 -7.52 3.72 0.79
N ALA A 27 -8.33 4.09 1.79
CA ALA A 27 -9.52 4.90 1.56
C ALA A 27 -9.19 6.25 0.91
N LEU A 28 -8.10 6.92 1.33
CA LEU A 28 -7.69 8.20 0.75
C LEU A 28 -7.28 8.04 -0.73
N TYR A 29 -6.47 7.02 -1.07
CA TYR A 29 -6.17 6.70 -2.47
C TYR A 29 -7.43 6.49 -3.29
N MET A 30 -8.38 5.74 -2.74
CA MET A 30 -9.65 5.44 -3.39
C MET A 30 -10.50 6.69 -3.62
N PHE A 31 -10.58 7.61 -2.65
CA PHE A 31 -11.29 8.87 -2.82
C PHE A 31 -10.64 9.77 -3.89
N ASP A 32 -9.31 9.80 -3.98
CA ASP A 32 -8.62 10.55 -5.04
C ASP A 32 -8.86 9.96 -6.43
N GLN A 33 -8.92 8.63 -6.54
CA GLN A 33 -9.27 7.93 -7.78
C GLN A 33 -10.75 8.12 -8.18
N ASN A 34 -11.62 8.51 -7.26
CA ASN A 34 -13.07 8.65 -7.47
C ASN A 34 -13.55 10.05 -7.08
N ARG A 35 -13.05 11.06 -7.81
CA ARG A 35 -13.30 12.49 -7.54
C ARG A 35 -14.76 12.91 -7.64
N GLU A 36 -15.60 12.11 -8.30
CA GLU A 36 -17.04 12.33 -8.37
C GLU A 36 -17.81 11.84 -7.13
N GLY A 37 -17.12 11.17 -6.22
CA GLY A 37 -17.67 10.68 -4.96
C GLY A 37 -17.63 9.16 -4.83
N MET A 38 -17.36 8.70 -3.61
CA MET A 38 -17.41 7.28 -3.26
C MET A 38 -18.39 7.00 -2.13
N GLY A 39 -19.29 6.05 -2.38
CA GLY A 39 -20.28 5.60 -1.42
C GLY A 39 -19.72 4.63 -0.37
N ARG A 40 -20.32 4.61 0.83
CA ARG A 40 -19.93 3.74 1.95
C ARG A 40 -19.91 2.26 1.59
N TYR A 41 -20.90 1.77 0.84
CA TYR A 41 -20.99 0.35 0.48
C TYR A 41 -19.87 -0.09 -0.45
N ARG A 42 -19.44 0.78 -1.37
CA ARG A 42 -18.27 0.51 -2.23
C ARG A 42 -17.00 0.48 -1.38
N LEU A 43 -16.82 1.48 -0.52
CA LEU A 43 -15.67 1.55 0.39
C LEU A 43 -15.59 0.31 1.30
N GLN A 44 -16.72 -0.15 1.86
CA GLN A 44 -16.81 -1.36 2.67
C GLN A 44 -16.27 -2.59 1.94
N LYS A 45 -16.75 -2.83 0.72
CA LYS A 45 -16.35 -3.99 -0.10
C LYS A 45 -14.86 -3.94 -0.45
N GLU A 46 -14.38 -2.77 -0.83
CA GLU A 46 -13.02 -2.54 -1.29
C GLU A 46 -11.96 -2.60 -0.18
N LEU A 47 -12.36 -2.28 1.05
CA LEU A 47 -11.52 -2.35 2.25
C LEU A 47 -11.71 -3.64 3.05
N LEU A 48 -12.63 -4.52 2.67
CA LEU A 48 -12.97 -5.76 3.39
C LEU A 48 -13.31 -5.56 4.88
N ILE A 49 -13.98 -4.46 5.20
CA ILE A 49 -14.40 -4.12 6.57
C ILE A 49 -15.93 -4.29 6.73
N GLY A 50 -16.40 -4.41 7.98
CA GLY A 50 -17.83 -4.47 8.28
C GLY A 50 -18.56 -3.14 8.03
N GLU A 51 -19.89 -3.18 7.85
CA GLU A 51 -20.70 -1.98 7.58
C GLU A 51 -20.56 -0.92 8.70
N GLY A 52 -20.62 -1.35 9.96
CA GLY A 52 -20.43 -0.47 11.12
C GLY A 52 -19.04 0.16 11.13
N THR A 53 -18.01 -0.61 10.78
CA THR A 53 -16.62 -0.14 10.65
C THR A 53 -16.47 0.89 9.54
N ALA A 54 -17.05 0.64 8.36
CA ALA A 54 -17.04 1.58 7.24
C ALA A 54 -17.76 2.90 7.60
N ARG A 55 -18.91 2.81 8.30
CA ARG A 55 -19.62 4.00 8.80
C ARG A 55 -18.76 4.79 9.78
N SER A 56 -18.11 4.10 10.72
CA SER A 56 -17.22 4.72 11.70
C SER A 56 -16.01 5.40 11.05
N LEU A 57 -15.35 4.72 10.10
CA LEU A 57 -14.21 5.25 9.34
C LEU A 57 -14.59 6.54 8.62
N ILE A 58 -15.67 6.53 7.83
CA ILE A 58 -16.16 7.72 7.11
C ILE A 58 -16.48 8.85 8.08
N LYS A 59 -17.19 8.54 9.17
CA LYS A 59 -17.55 9.53 10.19
C LYS A 59 -16.30 10.19 10.76
N LYS A 60 -15.29 9.42 11.15
CA LYS A 60 -14.05 9.94 11.72
C LYS A 60 -13.24 10.74 10.69
N LEU A 61 -13.12 10.26 9.45
CA LEU A 61 -12.44 10.99 8.36
C LEU A 61 -13.11 12.36 8.07
N ASN A 62 -14.44 12.43 8.14
CA ASN A 62 -15.20 13.65 7.86
C ASN A 62 -15.25 14.58 9.09
N GLU A 63 -15.57 14.05 10.25
CA GLU A 63 -15.93 14.86 11.41
C GLU A 63 -14.73 15.17 12.32
N LYS A 64 -13.74 14.29 12.41
CA LYS A 64 -12.57 14.45 13.29
C LYS A 64 -11.43 15.14 12.56
N ILE A 65 -10.87 14.51 11.54
CA ILE A 65 -9.67 15.03 10.86
C ILE A 65 -9.96 15.85 9.60
N LYS A 66 -11.24 15.95 9.18
CA LYS A 66 -11.69 16.78 8.04
C LYS A 66 -11.06 16.45 6.68
N PHE A 67 -10.61 15.21 6.47
CA PHE A 67 -9.96 14.80 5.22
C PHE A 67 -10.96 14.53 4.09
N ILE A 68 -12.22 14.23 4.42
CA ILE A 68 -13.27 14.01 3.43
C ILE A 68 -14.50 14.86 3.70
N THR A 69 -15.27 15.13 2.66
CA THR A 69 -16.56 15.81 2.71
C THR A 69 -17.56 15.17 1.75
N VAL A 70 -18.82 15.57 1.83
CA VAL A 70 -19.85 15.21 0.85
C VAL A 70 -19.94 16.33 -0.18
N LEU A 71 -19.90 16.01 -1.48
CA LEU A 71 -19.95 17.01 -2.56
C LEU A 71 -21.23 17.85 -2.53
N ASP A 72 -22.38 17.18 -2.41
CA ASP A 72 -23.68 17.82 -2.28
C ASP A 72 -24.57 16.94 -1.41
N LYS A 73 -25.14 17.49 -0.33
CA LYS A 73 -26.04 16.74 0.56
C LYS A 73 -27.35 16.33 -0.13
N LYS A 74 -27.73 16.99 -1.23
CA LYS A 74 -28.90 16.67 -2.05
C LYS A 74 -28.64 15.55 -3.05
N ILE A 75 -27.38 15.33 -3.43
CA ILE A 75 -26.98 14.33 -4.42
C ILE A 75 -26.25 13.18 -3.71
N ARG A 76 -26.79 11.96 -3.78
CA ARG A 76 -26.21 10.76 -3.14
C ARG A 76 -24.94 10.25 -3.83
N LYS A 77 -23.99 11.13 -4.18
CA LYS A 77 -22.70 10.80 -4.82
C LYS A 77 -21.64 10.26 -3.87
N GLY A 78 -21.85 10.38 -2.56
CA GLY A 78 -20.91 9.90 -1.54
C GLY A 78 -19.89 10.94 -1.12
N HIS A 79 -18.68 10.50 -0.78
CA HIS A 79 -17.64 11.35 -0.19
C HIS A 79 -16.46 11.57 -1.13
N VAL A 80 -15.82 12.72 -1.00
CA VAL A 80 -14.61 13.12 -1.73
C VAL A 80 -13.57 13.68 -0.76
N LEU A 81 -12.31 13.74 -1.18
CA LEU A 81 -11.26 14.41 -0.41
C LEU A 81 -11.54 15.92 -0.30
N THR A 82 -11.24 16.50 0.86
CA THR A 82 -11.12 17.95 1.03
C THR A 82 -9.73 18.41 0.58
N LYS A 83 -9.49 19.73 0.54
CA LYS A 83 -8.14 20.28 0.31
C LYS A 83 -7.11 19.73 1.31
N VAL A 84 -7.49 19.63 2.59
CA VAL A 84 -6.62 19.08 3.64
C VAL A 84 -6.30 17.61 3.37
N GLY A 85 -7.31 16.80 3.01
CA GLY A 85 -7.11 15.40 2.67
C GLY A 85 -6.26 15.20 1.41
N ILE A 86 -6.37 16.07 0.41
CA ILE A 86 -5.54 16.05 -0.80
C ILE A 86 -4.07 16.33 -0.45
N GLU A 87 -3.78 17.38 0.33
CA GLU A 87 -2.40 17.70 0.71
C GLU A 87 -1.78 16.60 1.58
N TYR A 88 -2.55 16.02 2.50
CA TYR A 88 -2.09 14.88 3.29
C TYR A 88 -1.78 13.66 2.41
N LEU A 89 -2.69 13.31 1.48
CA LEU A 89 -2.46 12.20 0.55
C LEU A 89 -1.28 12.47 -0.40
N LYS A 90 -1.03 13.73 -0.79
CA LYS A 90 0.14 14.10 -1.58
C LYS A 90 1.44 13.79 -0.84
N GLY A 91 1.49 14.01 0.47
CA GLY A 91 2.61 13.58 1.33
C GLY A 91 2.80 12.06 1.34
N ILE A 92 1.72 11.29 1.37
CA ILE A 92 1.82 9.83 1.25
C ILE A 92 2.29 9.42 -0.15
N LYS A 93 1.75 10.03 -1.21
CA LYS A 93 2.10 9.72 -2.60
C LYS A 93 3.53 10.10 -2.97
N SER A 94 4.18 11.02 -2.25
CA SER A 94 5.62 11.26 -2.46
C SER A 94 6.48 10.10 -1.97
N MET A 95 5.98 9.32 -0.99
CA MET A 95 6.65 8.12 -0.48
C MET A 95 6.19 6.85 -1.19
N ILE A 96 4.89 6.72 -1.48
CA ILE A 96 4.28 5.58 -2.19
C ILE A 96 3.56 6.10 -3.44
N PRO A 97 4.29 6.38 -4.54
CA PRO A 97 3.71 7.01 -5.72
C PRO A 97 2.71 6.14 -6.47
N VAL A 98 2.85 4.80 -6.38
CA VAL A 98 2.02 3.85 -7.12
C VAL A 98 1.61 2.66 -6.25
N ILE A 99 0.39 2.18 -6.48
CA ILE A 99 -0.10 0.88 -6.04
C ILE A 99 -0.88 0.30 -7.21
N ARG A 100 -0.40 -0.78 -7.83
CA ARG A 100 -1.00 -1.34 -9.05
C ARG A 100 -1.13 -2.85 -8.95
N GLU A 101 -2.17 -3.38 -9.58
CA GLU A 101 -2.28 -4.81 -9.82
C GLU A 101 -1.21 -5.26 -10.81
N VAL A 102 -0.69 -6.46 -10.62
CA VAL A 102 0.32 -7.09 -11.48
C VAL A 102 -0.10 -8.50 -11.82
N GLU A 103 0.38 -8.99 -12.96
CA GLU A 103 0.07 -10.33 -13.45
C GLU A 103 0.77 -11.36 -12.57
N THR A 104 0.04 -12.11 -11.77
CA THR A 104 0.67 -13.03 -10.82
C THR A 104 1.43 -14.18 -11.51
N SER A 105 1.05 -14.56 -12.72
CA SER A 105 1.66 -15.67 -13.48
C SER A 105 3.17 -15.51 -13.70
N VAL A 106 3.64 -14.26 -13.82
CA VAL A 106 5.06 -13.93 -14.04
C VAL A 106 5.85 -13.89 -12.73
N LEU A 107 5.18 -13.89 -11.57
CA LEU A 107 5.76 -13.67 -10.24
C LEU A 107 6.09 -14.97 -9.49
N LYS A 108 6.17 -16.11 -10.16
CA LYS A 108 6.42 -17.42 -9.53
C LYS A 108 7.72 -17.48 -8.73
N GLU A 109 8.73 -16.69 -9.10
CA GLU A 109 9.99 -16.57 -8.37
C GLU A 109 9.86 -15.74 -7.07
N LEU A 110 8.82 -14.91 -6.96
CA LEU A 110 8.64 -13.94 -5.87
C LEU A 110 7.53 -14.33 -4.89
N ILE A 111 6.53 -15.08 -5.34
CA ILE A 111 5.31 -15.37 -4.60
C ILE A 111 5.06 -16.87 -4.59
N ILE A 112 4.92 -17.43 -3.40
CA ILE A 112 4.51 -18.83 -3.21
C ILE A 112 3.06 -18.97 -3.66
N GLU A 113 2.75 -20.04 -4.42
CA GLU A 113 1.42 -20.28 -4.99
C GLU A 113 0.90 -19.09 -5.82
N ALA A 114 1.79 -18.48 -6.60
CA ALA A 114 1.47 -17.35 -7.47
C ALA A 114 0.18 -17.58 -8.30
N GLU A 115 0.03 -18.76 -8.89
CA GLU A 115 -1.13 -19.10 -9.74
C GLU A 115 -2.49 -19.07 -9.04
N GLU A 116 -2.52 -19.17 -7.70
CA GLU A 116 -3.75 -19.13 -6.90
C GLU A 116 -4.00 -17.78 -6.23
N ASN A 117 -3.17 -16.77 -6.52
CA ASN A 117 -3.22 -15.48 -5.84
C ASN A 117 -3.36 -14.33 -6.84
N TYR A 118 -3.96 -13.26 -6.36
CA TYR A 118 -3.85 -11.93 -6.95
C TYR A 118 -2.64 -11.23 -6.34
N SER A 119 -2.03 -10.33 -7.11
CA SER A 119 -0.85 -9.61 -6.67
C SER A 119 -0.94 -8.14 -6.99
N PHE A 120 -0.49 -7.32 -6.04
CA PHE A 120 -0.28 -5.90 -6.24
C PHE A 120 1.18 -5.59 -5.94
N PHE A 121 1.69 -4.54 -6.57
CA PHE A 121 2.98 -3.98 -6.23
C PHE A 121 2.83 -2.49 -5.88
N CYS A 122 3.78 -2.00 -5.08
CA CYS A 122 3.99 -0.59 -4.87
C CYS A 122 5.47 -0.28 -4.74
N VAL A 123 5.83 0.97 -5.02
CA VAL A 123 7.17 1.51 -4.79
C VAL A 123 7.14 2.31 -3.51
N ILE A 124 8.14 2.13 -2.66
CA ILE A 124 8.37 2.92 -1.45
C ILE A 124 9.71 3.65 -1.62
N LYS A 125 9.65 4.96 -1.65
CA LYS A 125 10.80 5.82 -1.92
C LYS A 125 11.76 5.85 -0.73
N ASN A 126 13.06 5.65 -1.00
CA ASN A 126 14.15 5.71 -0.02
C ASN A 126 13.87 4.90 1.27
N ALA A 127 13.43 3.65 1.14
CA ALA A 127 12.96 2.82 2.26
C ALA A 127 13.91 1.69 2.69
N PHE A 128 15.04 1.50 2.00
CA PHE A 128 16.00 0.43 2.31
C PHE A 128 16.46 0.41 3.77
N HIS A 129 16.63 1.58 4.39
CA HIS A 129 17.09 1.66 5.78
C HIS A 129 16.09 1.07 6.79
N ASN A 130 14.83 0.87 6.40
CA ASN A 130 13.77 0.30 7.24
C ASN A 130 13.49 -1.18 6.94
N ILE A 131 14.24 -1.81 6.01
CA ILE A 131 14.07 -3.22 5.67
C ILE A 131 15.27 -4.05 6.14
N THR A 132 14.97 -5.20 6.74
CA THR A 132 15.96 -6.21 7.18
C THR A 132 16.08 -7.29 6.09
N ASN A 133 15.20 -8.29 6.15
CA ASN A 133 15.12 -9.47 5.28
C ASN A 133 13.69 -9.65 4.72
N GLY A 134 12.81 -8.65 4.89
CA GLY A 134 11.43 -8.68 4.43
C GLY A 134 10.44 -9.47 5.29
N VAL A 135 10.87 -10.12 6.38
CA VAL A 135 9.98 -10.94 7.23
C VAL A 135 8.90 -10.09 7.90
N SER A 136 9.25 -8.92 8.43
CA SER A 136 8.29 -8.00 9.06
C SER A 136 7.21 -7.54 8.07
N GLN A 137 7.58 -7.28 6.81
CA GLN A 137 6.68 -6.88 5.74
C GLN A 137 5.72 -8.03 5.37
N ARG A 138 6.24 -9.26 5.27
CA ARG A 138 5.43 -10.46 5.03
C ARG A 138 4.41 -10.68 6.15
N ASP A 139 4.85 -10.62 7.41
CA ASP A 139 3.98 -10.85 8.56
C ASP A 139 2.91 -9.74 8.68
N ALA A 140 3.27 -8.50 8.35
CA ALA A 140 2.31 -7.41 8.24
C ALA A 140 1.27 -7.64 7.13
N ALA A 141 1.67 -8.16 5.97
CA ALA A 141 0.74 -8.53 4.91
C ALA A 141 -0.23 -9.65 5.35
N ILE A 142 0.26 -10.66 6.08
CA ILE A 142 -0.56 -11.75 6.61
C ILE A 142 -1.55 -11.22 7.67
N LYS A 143 -1.14 -10.27 8.51
CA LYS A 143 -2.00 -9.66 9.55
C LYS A 143 -3.29 -9.06 9.00
N VAL A 144 -3.30 -8.61 7.74
CA VAL A 144 -4.48 -8.07 7.05
C VAL A 144 -5.18 -9.10 6.15
N ASN A 145 -4.95 -10.39 6.43
CA ASN A 145 -5.48 -11.54 5.70
C ASN A 145 -5.01 -11.66 4.24
N GLY A 146 -3.82 -11.11 3.94
CA GLY A 146 -3.06 -11.43 2.73
C GLY A 146 -2.41 -12.80 2.80
N SER A 147 -1.95 -13.30 1.65
CA SER A 147 -1.18 -14.56 1.56
C SER A 147 0.30 -14.35 1.91
N GLY A 148 0.78 -13.10 1.86
CA GLY A 148 2.15 -12.73 2.17
C GLY A 148 2.58 -11.48 1.40
N ALA A 149 3.85 -11.09 1.57
CA ALA A 149 4.49 -10.08 0.75
C ALA A 149 5.98 -10.39 0.59
N THR A 150 6.52 -10.02 -0.56
CA THR A 150 7.94 -10.06 -0.89
C THR A 150 8.40 -8.64 -1.18
N CYS A 151 9.60 -8.30 -0.71
CA CYS A 151 10.18 -6.98 -0.94
C CYS A 151 11.49 -7.12 -1.72
N LEU A 152 11.73 -6.17 -2.62
CA LEU A 152 12.94 -6.06 -3.42
C LEU A 152 13.52 -4.66 -3.24
N VAL A 153 14.82 -4.55 -3.18
CA VAL A 153 15.53 -3.28 -3.03
C VAL A 153 16.17 -2.92 -4.36
N PHE A 154 16.03 -1.67 -4.79
CA PHE A 154 16.76 -1.17 -5.93
C PHE A 154 18.12 -0.59 -5.49
N ASN A 155 19.20 -1.15 -6.03
CA ASN A 155 20.56 -0.76 -5.66
C ASN A 155 21.20 0.30 -6.55
N GLY A 156 20.40 1.02 -7.32
CA GLY A 156 20.87 1.95 -8.35
C GLY A 156 21.07 1.30 -9.72
N LYS A 157 21.10 -0.05 -9.80
CA LYS A 157 21.26 -0.80 -11.05
C LYS A 157 20.24 -1.91 -11.23
N ASN A 158 20.06 -2.77 -10.22
CA ASN A 158 19.21 -3.95 -10.26
C ASN A 158 18.27 -3.99 -9.05
N LEU A 159 17.17 -4.75 -9.19
CA LEU A 159 16.35 -5.20 -8.08
C LEU A 159 16.97 -6.45 -7.44
N ILE A 160 17.16 -6.39 -6.13
CA ILE A 160 17.78 -7.47 -5.34
C ILE A 160 16.92 -7.84 -4.13
N PHE A 161 17.05 -9.07 -3.65
CA PHE A 161 16.43 -9.45 -2.39
C PHE A 161 17.14 -8.77 -1.19
N PRO A 162 16.37 -8.31 -0.18
CA PRO A 162 16.94 -7.75 1.04
C PRO A 162 17.70 -8.84 1.81
N SER A 163 18.88 -8.53 2.31
CA SER A 163 19.72 -9.44 3.10
C SER A 163 19.95 -8.86 4.51
N LYS A 164 20.30 -9.72 5.48
CA LYS A 164 20.45 -9.34 6.90
C LYS A 164 21.48 -8.22 7.16
N SER A 165 22.35 -7.89 6.20
CA SER A 165 23.37 -6.85 6.39
C SER A 165 22.76 -5.46 6.17
N HIS A 166 22.33 -4.85 7.28
CA HIS A 166 21.76 -3.50 7.34
C HIS A 166 22.66 -2.38 6.83
N SER A 167 23.97 -2.64 6.66
CA SER A 167 24.95 -1.56 6.57
C SER A 167 25.35 -1.19 5.15
N LYS A 168 25.13 -2.06 4.15
CA LYS A 168 25.45 -1.77 2.74
C LYS A 168 24.57 -2.62 1.84
N ILE A 169 24.12 -2.05 0.73
CA ILE A 169 23.66 -2.85 -0.39
C ILE A 169 24.84 -3.75 -0.78
N VAL A 170 24.66 -5.05 -0.57
CA VAL A 170 25.75 -6.01 -0.68
C VAL A 170 26.23 -6.03 -2.14
N SER A 171 27.54 -6.13 -2.33
CA SER A 171 28.16 -6.27 -3.65
C SER A 171 27.52 -7.42 -4.43
N GLU A 172 27.51 -7.31 -5.77
CA GLU A 172 26.86 -8.21 -6.75
C GLU A 172 27.10 -9.73 -6.52
N ASN A 173 28.11 -10.10 -5.73
CA ASN A 173 28.50 -11.48 -5.44
C ASN A 173 27.73 -12.18 -4.29
N GLU A 174 26.95 -11.45 -3.47
CA GLU A 174 26.21 -12.03 -2.33
C GLU A 174 24.68 -11.78 -2.37
N SER A 175 24.22 -10.87 -3.24
CA SER A 175 22.79 -10.58 -3.40
C SER A 175 22.19 -11.37 -4.57
N MET A 176 21.16 -12.18 -4.28
CA MET A 176 20.33 -12.78 -5.32
C MET A 176 19.64 -11.67 -6.12
N THR A 177 20.02 -11.55 -7.39
CA THR A 177 19.42 -10.60 -8.33
C THR A 177 18.16 -11.21 -8.94
N LEU A 178 17.19 -10.36 -9.27
CA LEU A 178 15.97 -10.76 -9.97
C LEU A 178 16.30 -11.39 -11.34
N SER A 179 15.46 -12.32 -11.82
CA SER A 179 15.60 -12.78 -13.21
C SER A 179 15.42 -11.63 -14.20
N LYS A 180 16.03 -11.77 -15.37
CA LYS A 180 16.00 -10.75 -16.42
C LYS A 180 14.56 -10.45 -16.87
N ASP A 181 13.74 -11.48 -17.01
CA ASP A 181 12.35 -11.36 -17.47
C ASP A 181 11.50 -10.56 -16.45
N LEU A 182 11.66 -10.86 -15.16
CA LEU A 182 11.01 -10.09 -14.10
C LEU A 182 11.50 -8.65 -14.02
N SER A 183 12.79 -8.42 -14.25
CA SER A 183 13.36 -7.06 -14.25
C SER A 183 12.73 -6.22 -15.36
N VAL A 184 12.68 -6.77 -16.58
CA VAL A 184 12.03 -6.13 -17.74
C VAL A 184 10.55 -5.87 -17.48
N TYR A 185 9.85 -6.82 -16.85
CA TYR A 185 8.44 -6.67 -16.48
C TYR A 185 8.19 -5.47 -15.57
N PHE A 186 8.95 -5.36 -14.46
CA PHE A 186 8.81 -4.23 -13.55
C PHE A 186 9.25 -2.90 -14.20
N GLU A 187 10.33 -2.89 -14.99
CA GLU A 187 10.76 -1.71 -15.75
C GLU A 187 9.68 -1.20 -16.70
N SER A 188 8.96 -2.10 -17.39
CA SER A 188 7.84 -1.74 -18.26
C SER A 188 6.72 -1.06 -17.47
N ILE A 189 6.31 -1.66 -16.36
CA ILE A 189 5.22 -1.11 -15.52
C ILE A 189 5.61 0.23 -14.91
N LEU A 190 6.84 0.36 -14.41
CA LEU A 190 7.35 1.61 -13.84
C LEU A 190 7.40 2.72 -14.89
N SER A 191 7.74 2.38 -16.13
CA SER A 191 7.73 3.32 -17.26
C SER A 191 6.32 3.80 -17.59
N GLU A 192 5.32 2.91 -17.60
CA GLU A 192 3.90 3.28 -17.79
C GLU A 192 3.40 4.27 -16.71
N GLU A 193 3.83 4.04 -15.47
CA GLU A 193 3.48 4.87 -14.31
C GLU A 193 4.36 6.13 -14.20
N LYS A 194 5.32 6.32 -15.12
CA LYS A 194 6.29 7.43 -15.14
C LYS A 194 7.10 7.53 -13.85
N ILE A 195 7.43 6.38 -13.26
CA ILE A 195 8.23 6.28 -12.03
C ILE A 195 9.64 5.83 -12.40
N LYS A 196 10.61 6.59 -11.92
CA LYS A 196 12.02 6.21 -11.97
C LYS A 196 12.45 5.74 -10.58
N LEU A 197 13.02 4.53 -10.52
CA LEU A 197 13.63 4.04 -9.30
C LEU A 197 14.95 4.78 -9.03
N GLU A 198 15.17 5.06 -7.76
CA GLU A 198 16.40 5.60 -7.22
C GLU A 198 16.98 4.61 -6.22
N GLU A 199 18.29 4.66 -6.03
CA GLU A 199 18.96 3.82 -5.04
C GLU A 199 18.25 3.95 -3.67
N ASN A 200 18.07 2.81 -3.00
CA ASN A 200 17.34 2.66 -1.73
C ASN A 200 15.81 2.63 -1.84
N ASP A 201 15.23 2.76 -3.04
CA ASP A 201 13.82 2.46 -3.22
C ASP A 201 13.53 0.97 -3.00
N VAL A 202 12.34 0.69 -2.46
CA VAL A 202 11.86 -0.67 -2.21
C VAL A 202 10.62 -0.93 -3.03
N LEU A 203 10.57 -2.06 -3.73
CA LEU A 203 9.34 -2.61 -4.30
C LEU A 203 8.76 -3.60 -3.32
N ALA A 204 7.54 -3.35 -2.84
CA ALA A 204 6.77 -4.34 -2.09
C ALA A 204 5.72 -4.97 -3.00
N ILE A 205 5.70 -6.30 -3.04
CA ILE A 205 4.74 -7.10 -3.81
C ILE A 205 3.93 -7.93 -2.82
N GLY A 206 2.66 -7.62 -2.66
CA GLY A 206 1.75 -8.34 -1.77
C GLY A 206 0.80 -9.25 -2.53
N ALA A 207 0.52 -10.42 -1.95
CA ALA A 207 -0.34 -11.45 -2.53
C ALA A 207 -1.61 -11.66 -1.70
N GLY A 208 -2.68 -12.13 -2.33
CA GLY A 208 -3.92 -12.50 -1.63
C GLY A 208 -4.90 -13.29 -2.50
N LYS A 209 -5.78 -14.06 -1.85
CA LYS A 209 -6.84 -14.84 -2.53
C LYS A 209 -7.97 -13.99 -3.15
N SER A 210 -7.87 -12.65 -3.08
CA SER A 210 -8.72 -11.71 -3.83
C SER A 210 -7.95 -10.43 -4.14
N PRO A 211 -8.34 -9.63 -5.16
CA PRO A 211 -7.68 -8.36 -5.48
C PRO A 211 -7.63 -7.40 -4.28
N GLN A 212 -8.71 -7.32 -3.50
CA GLN A 212 -8.79 -6.46 -2.33
C GLN A 212 -7.81 -6.89 -1.24
N ARG A 213 -7.67 -8.21 -1.00
CA ARG A 213 -6.70 -8.76 -0.04
C ARG A 213 -5.28 -8.49 -0.49
N ALA A 214 -4.97 -8.72 -1.76
CA ALA A 214 -3.64 -8.46 -2.33
C ALA A 214 -3.26 -6.98 -2.23
N ARG A 215 -4.20 -6.07 -2.54
CA ARG A 215 -3.99 -4.62 -2.42
C ARG A 215 -3.76 -4.18 -0.96
N LEU A 216 -4.56 -4.71 -0.02
CA LEU A 216 -4.37 -4.45 1.42
C LEU A 216 -3.05 -5.01 1.92
N ALA A 217 -2.69 -6.23 1.55
CA ALA A 217 -1.45 -6.90 1.90
C ALA A 217 -0.22 -6.09 1.44
N THR A 218 -0.24 -5.67 0.17
CA THR A 218 0.80 -4.85 -0.45
C THR A 218 0.98 -3.54 0.29
N LEU A 219 -0.11 -2.79 0.51
CA LEU A 219 0.00 -1.51 1.19
C LEU A 219 0.37 -1.68 2.66
N ASN A 220 -0.16 -2.68 3.37
CA ASN A 220 0.18 -2.87 4.78
C ASN A 220 1.66 -3.26 4.97
N ALA A 221 2.23 -4.05 4.06
CA ALA A 221 3.66 -4.30 4.01
C ALA A 221 4.44 -3.00 3.79
N ALA A 222 4.06 -2.19 2.80
CA ALA A 222 4.71 -0.92 2.49
C ALA A 222 4.71 0.06 3.68
N LEU A 223 3.60 0.14 4.42
CA LEU A 223 3.47 1.04 5.57
C LEU A 223 4.39 0.68 6.74
N THR A 224 4.95 -0.53 6.79
CA THR A 224 5.96 -0.88 7.81
C THR A 224 7.35 -0.30 7.53
N LEU A 225 7.55 0.27 6.33
CA LEU A 225 8.81 0.84 5.88
C LEU A 225 8.84 2.37 5.99
N LEU A 226 7.81 2.99 6.56
CA LEU A 226 7.61 4.44 6.64
C LEU A 226 7.62 4.96 8.09
#